data_AF-A0A3E2TKQ8-F1
#
_entry.id   AF-A0A3E2TKQ8-F1
#
_cell.length_a   1.000
_cell.length_b   1.000
_cell.length_c   1.000
_cell.angle_alpha   90.00
_cell.angle_beta   90.00
_cell.angle_gamma   90.00
#
_symmetry.space_group_name_H-M   'P 1'
#
loop_
_entity.id
_entity.type
_entity.pdbx_description
1 polymer ?
#
loop_
_entity_poly.entity_id
_entity_poly.type
_entity_poly.pdbx_seq_one_letter_code
_entity_poly.pdbx_strand_id
1 'polypeptide(L)'
;MRNYKKLAAATLAISFSLLGANVIVNNNVSLASEEKNAPIANLEITQSNAPYQESVVKLNQSDATRQQALDQLKAIRSKAWDDNVTLEGAKDGRTATIRDVANYYYPKGNPSKEDYVNKYEYSLELEHLALQRAYELTLTGDSQLRPDDSSYETIAYKDLRLGKHDWVCYDYGEEISPEKLFDTILYNKDKKGENGYQRLIDENGAYDGNESVYNMLIYSPPRIGVGYGQVENPKTGKSAAVIAFDDKDPFFFLDKVEKVDYVGDYRMSFGNPNFKKSSKESLDELEKAVEDAKETIEGAKILMNKMPNFSKKHGDELNQLIEEQNKLIDKAEAILKANGR
;
A
#
# COMPACT_ATOMS: atom_id res chain seq x y z
N MET A 1 49.22 13.38 -22.02
CA MET A 1 47.77 13.25 -21.72
C MET A 1 47.30 11.78 -21.70
N ARG A 2 47.88 10.91 -20.84
CA ARG A 2 47.45 9.50 -20.72
C ARG A 2 47.16 9.01 -19.29
N ASN A 3 47.35 9.85 -18.27
CA ASN A 3 47.28 9.41 -16.86
C ASN A 3 46.06 9.89 -16.05
N TYR A 4 45.27 10.86 -16.52
CA TYR A 4 44.06 11.31 -15.79
C TYR A 4 42.82 10.45 -16.03
N LYS A 5 42.73 9.76 -17.19
CA LYS A 5 41.61 8.83 -17.49
C LYS A 5 41.66 7.55 -16.66
N LYS A 6 42.85 7.14 -16.21
CA LYS A 6 43.01 5.97 -15.32
C LYS A 6 42.76 6.31 -13.85
N LEU A 7 42.93 7.57 -13.46
CA LEU A 7 42.72 8.00 -12.08
C LEU A 7 41.23 8.13 -11.77
N ALA A 8 40.44 8.81 -12.63
CA ALA A 8 39.01 8.96 -12.43
C ALA A 8 38.22 7.63 -12.52
N ALA A 9 38.64 6.70 -13.38
CA ALA A 9 38.08 5.35 -13.44
C ALA A 9 38.50 4.48 -12.24
N ALA A 10 39.67 4.76 -11.62
CA ALA A 10 40.11 4.06 -10.41
C ALA A 10 39.40 4.57 -9.15
N THR A 11 39.06 5.87 -9.07
CA THR A 11 38.35 6.40 -7.89
C THR A 11 36.88 5.96 -7.83
N LEU A 12 36.24 5.76 -8.98
CA LEU A 12 34.86 5.22 -9.07
C LEU A 12 34.79 3.69 -8.95
N ALA A 13 35.88 2.97 -9.17
CA ALA A 13 35.92 1.51 -9.02
C ALA A 13 36.24 1.04 -7.59
N ILE A 14 36.80 1.90 -6.74
CA ILE A 14 37.14 1.57 -5.35
C ILE A 14 35.90 1.56 -4.44
N SER A 15 34.80 2.19 -4.84
CA SER A 15 33.52 2.20 -4.10
C SER A 15 32.65 0.94 -4.29
N PHE A 16 33.09 -0.08 -5.03
CA PHE A 16 32.31 -1.30 -5.28
C PHE A 16 32.97 -2.62 -4.86
N SER A 17 33.99 -2.58 -4.01
CA SER A 17 34.63 -3.80 -3.52
C SER A 17 34.83 -3.78 -2.01
N LEU A 18 33.75 -3.94 -1.25
CA LEU A 18 33.77 -4.43 0.13
C LEU A 18 32.42 -5.05 0.49
N LEU A 19 32.40 -6.38 0.46
CA LEU A 19 31.83 -7.32 1.45
C LEU A 19 31.03 -8.46 0.83
N GLY A 20 31.77 -9.53 0.50
CA GLY A 20 31.28 -10.89 0.50
C GLY A 20 31.81 -11.67 1.72
N ALA A 21 30.94 -12.54 2.26
CA ALA A 21 31.18 -13.72 3.10
C ALA A 21 31.57 -13.56 4.61
N ASN A 22 30.55 -13.81 5.44
CA ASN A 22 30.48 -14.56 6.71
C ASN A 22 31.26 -14.08 7.96
N VAL A 23 30.56 -13.98 9.10
CA VAL A 23 30.68 -14.89 10.27
C VAL A 23 29.56 -14.61 11.30
N ILE A 24 29.07 -15.72 11.86
CA ILE A 24 28.08 -15.92 12.94
C ILE A 24 28.60 -15.38 14.28
N VAL A 25 27.75 -14.80 15.15
CA VAL A 25 27.61 -15.09 16.60
C VAL A 25 26.37 -14.34 17.16
N ASN A 26 25.63 -15.03 18.03
CA ASN A 26 24.47 -14.61 18.81
C ASN A 26 24.60 -13.25 19.50
N ASN A 27 23.47 -12.55 19.69
CA ASN A 27 23.04 -12.14 21.04
C ASN A 27 21.59 -11.62 21.04
N ASN A 28 20.85 -12.14 22.02
CA ASN A 28 19.51 -11.71 22.44
C ASN A 28 19.50 -10.22 22.76
N VAL A 29 18.49 -9.49 22.26
CA VAL A 29 18.01 -8.29 22.93
C VAL A 29 16.49 -8.29 22.92
N SER A 30 15.95 -8.58 24.10
CA SER A 30 14.57 -8.44 24.51
C SER A 30 14.23 -6.97 24.69
N LEU A 31 13.11 -6.53 24.14
CA LEU A 31 12.24 -5.53 24.75
C LEU A 31 10.78 -5.99 24.58
N ALA A 32 10.30 -6.75 25.55
CA ALA A 32 8.88 -6.93 25.80
C ALA A 32 8.49 -6.03 26.98
N SER A 33 7.42 -5.28 26.83
CA SER A 33 6.67 -4.72 27.96
C SER A 33 5.19 -5.13 27.82
N GLU A 34 4.81 -6.11 28.64
CA GLU A 34 3.50 -6.32 29.28
C GLU A 34 2.24 -6.77 28.49
N GLU A 35 2.28 -6.99 27.17
CA GLU A 35 1.10 -7.41 26.35
C GLU A 35 0.93 -8.95 26.11
N LYS A 36 1.67 -9.80 26.83
CA LYS A 36 2.08 -11.16 26.38
C LYS A 36 1.04 -12.30 26.25
N ASN A 37 -0.24 -12.14 26.57
CA ASN A 37 -1.19 -13.27 26.62
C ASN A 37 -2.20 -13.35 25.47
N ALA A 38 -2.32 -12.32 24.63
CA ALA A 38 -3.22 -12.39 23.48
C ALA A 38 -2.68 -13.38 22.41
N PRO A 39 -3.55 -14.16 21.75
CA PRO A 39 -3.16 -15.01 20.62
C PRO A 39 -2.63 -14.17 19.45
N ILE A 40 -1.77 -14.75 18.61
CA ILE A 40 -1.30 -14.09 17.37
C ILE A 40 -2.39 -14.22 16.31
N ALA A 41 -2.77 -13.12 15.67
CA ALA A 41 -3.58 -13.17 14.46
C ALA A 41 -2.71 -13.66 13.29
N ASN A 42 -2.79 -14.95 12.95
CA ASN A 42 -2.04 -15.50 11.84
C ASN A 42 -2.73 -15.18 10.50
N LEU A 43 -2.34 -14.08 9.88
CA LEU A 43 -2.89 -13.63 8.59
C LEU A 43 -2.10 -14.13 7.38
N GLU A 44 -0.97 -14.82 7.61
CA GLU A 44 -0.01 -15.29 6.58
C GLU A 44 0.48 -14.19 5.61
N ILE A 45 0.53 -12.94 6.10
CA ILE A 45 1.00 -11.81 5.30
C ILE A 45 2.52 -11.80 5.21
N THR A 46 3.03 -11.53 4.00
CA THR A 46 4.45 -11.32 3.75
C THR A 46 4.94 -10.11 4.53
N GLN A 47 5.77 -10.35 5.54
CA GLN A 47 6.33 -9.31 6.38
C GLN A 47 7.44 -8.55 5.64
N SER A 48 7.46 -7.22 5.78
CA SER A 48 8.57 -6.40 5.30
C SER A 48 9.87 -6.75 6.02
N ASN A 49 11.00 -6.66 5.31
CA ASN A 49 12.31 -6.70 5.95
C ASN A 49 12.66 -5.34 6.60
N ALA A 50 11.89 -4.97 7.61
CA ALA A 50 11.95 -3.70 8.32
C ALA A 50 12.00 -3.93 9.85
N PRO A 51 12.30 -2.91 10.68
CA PRO A 51 12.27 -3.04 12.13
C PRO A 51 10.95 -3.62 12.64
N TYR A 52 11.04 -4.62 13.52
CA TYR A 52 9.87 -5.30 14.07
C TYR A 52 9.03 -4.37 14.96
N GLN A 53 7.73 -4.38 14.74
CA GLN A 53 6.73 -3.71 15.57
C GLN A 53 5.58 -4.67 15.85
N GLU A 54 5.18 -4.77 17.11
CA GLU A 54 4.07 -5.61 17.56
C GLU A 54 3.22 -4.84 18.56
N SER A 55 1.90 -5.01 18.47
CA SER A 55 0.93 -4.49 19.45
C SER A 55 -0.24 -5.47 19.61
N VAL A 56 -0.84 -5.48 20.80
CA VAL A 56 -2.16 -6.05 21.03
C VAL A 56 -3.22 -5.09 20.52
N VAL A 57 -4.11 -5.62 19.70
CA VAL A 57 -5.20 -4.89 19.05
C VAL A 57 -6.52 -5.64 19.27
N LYS A 58 -7.63 -4.92 19.18
CA LYS A 58 -8.96 -5.51 19.19
C LYS A 58 -9.44 -5.73 17.76
N LEU A 59 -9.85 -6.96 17.48
CA LEU A 59 -10.43 -7.39 16.20
C LEU A 59 -11.90 -7.75 16.39
N ASN A 60 -12.70 -7.60 15.33
CA ASN A 60 -14.12 -7.95 15.33
C ASN A 60 -14.54 -8.61 14.00
N GLN A 61 -13.77 -9.62 13.54
CA GLN A 61 -14.05 -10.32 12.28
C GLN A 61 -14.87 -11.56 12.59
N SER A 62 -16.18 -11.37 12.70
CA SER A 62 -17.19 -12.41 12.86
C SER A 62 -18.02 -12.57 11.58
N ASP A 63 -18.82 -13.62 11.50
CA ASP A 63 -19.81 -13.78 10.42
C ASP A 63 -20.79 -12.64 10.31
N ALA A 64 -21.23 -12.10 11.45
CA ALA A 64 -22.09 -10.93 11.46
C ALA A 64 -21.38 -9.73 10.82
N THR A 65 -20.11 -9.49 11.14
CA THR A 65 -19.32 -8.38 10.59
C THR A 65 -19.11 -8.55 9.08
N ARG A 66 -18.74 -9.75 8.62
CA ARG A 66 -18.55 -10.05 7.19
C ARG A 66 -19.84 -9.86 6.40
N GLN A 67 -20.96 -10.36 6.94
CA GLN A 67 -22.26 -10.21 6.33
C GLN A 67 -22.69 -8.74 6.29
N GLN A 68 -22.47 -7.97 7.36
CA GLN A 68 -22.73 -6.54 7.39
C GLN A 68 -21.94 -5.78 6.32
N ALA A 69 -20.65 -6.08 6.14
CA ALA A 69 -19.85 -5.46 5.08
C ALA A 69 -20.39 -5.77 3.67
N LEU A 70 -20.81 -7.01 3.41
CA LEU A 70 -21.46 -7.38 2.16
C LEU A 70 -22.82 -6.69 1.98
N ASP A 71 -23.62 -6.60 3.04
CA ASP A 71 -24.96 -6.02 2.98
C ASP A 71 -24.89 -4.51 2.70
N GLN A 72 -23.91 -3.82 3.28
CA GLN A 72 -23.62 -2.42 2.94
C GLN A 72 -23.26 -2.27 1.46
N LEU A 73 -22.33 -3.07 0.94
CA LEU A 73 -21.99 -3.05 -0.49
C LEU A 73 -23.21 -3.34 -1.38
N LYS A 74 -24.02 -4.33 -1.02
CA LYS A 74 -25.26 -4.66 -1.73
C LYS A 74 -26.27 -3.52 -1.72
N ALA A 75 -26.44 -2.83 -0.59
CA ALA A 75 -27.34 -1.69 -0.48
C ALA A 75 -26.94 -0.55 -1.44
N ILE A 76 -25.64 -0.26 -1.51
CA ILE A 76 -25.08 0.78 -2.39
C ILE A 76 -25.31 0.43 -3.86
N ARG A 77 -25.01 -0.82 -4.24
CA ARG A 77 -25.24 -1.32 -5.59
C ARG A 77 -26.72 -1.34 -5.95
N SER A 78 -27.58 -1.73 -5.01
CA SER A 78 -29.03 -1.73 -5.17
C SER A 78 -29.54 -0.32 -5.45
N LYS A 79 -29.09 0.67 -4.67
CA LYS A 79 -29.39 2.08 -4.88
C LYS A 79 -28.88 2.59 -6.22
N ALA A 80 -27.62 2.33 -6.56
CA ALA A 80 -27.03 2.78 -7.82
C ALA A 80 -27.70 2.17 -9.05
N TRP A 81 -28.19 0.93 -8.95
CA TRP A 81 -29.02 0.31 -9.99
C TRP A 81 -30.36 1.03 -10.16
N ASP A 82 -31.04 1.36 -9.06
CA ASP A 82 -32.34 2.05 -9.09
C ASP A 82 -32.20 3.47 -9.65
N ASP A 83 -31.19 4.19 -9.17
CA ASP A 83 -30.81 5.53 -9.65
C ASP A 83 -30.26 5.51 -11.08
N ASN A 84 -29.91 4.33 -11.59
CA ASN A 84 -29.29 4.10 -12.90
C ASN A 84 -28.03 4.96 -13.12
N VAL A 85 -27.16 4.98 -12.12
CA VAL A 85 -25.96 5.81 -12.09
C VAL A 85 -25.09 5.58 -13.33
N THR A 86 -24.52 6.67 -13.85
CA THR A 86 -23.58 6.67 -14.96
C THR A 86 -22.15 6.47 -14.44
N LEU A 87 -21.35 5.67 -15.12
CA LEU A 87 -19.94 5.40 -14.83
C LEU A 87 -19.10 5.52 -16.10
N GLU A 88 -17.87 6.03 -16.01
CA GLU A 88 -16.89 5.93 -17.09
C GLU A 88 -16.56 4.45 -17.34
N GLY A 89 -16.95 3.88 -18.48
CA GLY A 89 -16.89 2.44 -18.75
C GLY A 89 -15.61 1.96 -19.44
N ALA A 90 -14.75 2.87 -19.91
CA ALA A 90 -13.53 2.53 -20.64
C ALA A 90 -12.47 3.64 -20.52
N LYS A 91 -11.19 3.26 -20.70
CA LYS A 91 -10.01 4.16 -20.70
C LYS A 91 -10.06 5.30 -21.75
N ASP A 92 -11.12 5.38 -22.54
CA ASP A 92 -11.35 6.39 -23.58
C ASP A 92 -12.26 7.55 -23.12
N GLY A 93 -12.63 7.61 -21.83
CA GLY A 93 -13.46 8.69 -21.28
C GLY A 93 -14.96 8.53 -21.54
N ARG A 94 -15.40 7.41 -22.12
CA ARG A 94 -16.82 7.20 -22.42
C ARG A 94 -17.56 6.71 -21.18
N THR A 95 -18.69 7.35 -20.91
CA THR A 95 -19.58 6.99 -19.82
C THR A 95 -20.73 6.09 -20.29
N ALA A 96 -21.16 5.17 -19.45
CA ALA A 96 -22.30 4.29 -19.66
C ALA A 96 -23.06 4.11 -18.34
N THR A 97 -24.37 3.86 -18.41
CA THR A 97 -25.14 3.58 -17.18
C THR A 97 -24.76 2.22 -16.61
N ILE A 98 -24.91 2.01 -15.30
CA ILE A 98 -24.67 0.71 -14.66
C ILE A 98 -25.42 -0.42 -15.37
N ARG A 99 -26.64 -0.17 -15.85
CA ARG A 99 -27.44 -1.15 -16.59
C ARG A 99 -26.82 -1.46 -17.96
N ASP A 100 -26.31 -0.45 -18.68
CA ASP A 100 -25.62 -0.64 -19.95
C ASP A 100 -24.30 -1.40 -19.77
N VAL A 101 -23.53 -1.06 -18.73
CA VAL A 101 -22.29 -1.77 -18.36
C VAL A 101 -22.59 -3.23 -18.02
N ALA A 102 -23.61 -3.47 -17.17
CA ALA A 102 -24.02 -4.83 -16.82
C ALA A 102 -24.45 -5.62 -18.07
N ASN A 103 -25.23 -5.03 -18.97
CA ASN A 103 -25.63 -5.61 -20.24
C ASN A 103 -24.43 -5.94 -21.15
N TYR A 104 -23.44 -5.06 -21.23
CA TYR A 104 -22.25 -5.26 -22.05
C TYR A 104 -21.46 -6.50 -21.63
N TYR A 105 -21.25 -6.69 -20.33
CA TYR A 105 -20.52 -7.86 -19.81
C TYR A 105 -21.39 -9.13 -19.72
N TYR A 106 -22.72 -9.01 -19.83
CA TYR A 106 -23.69 -10.14 -19.87
C TYR A 106 -24.55 -10.11 -21.13
N PRO A 107 -23.95 -10.19 -22.33
CA PRO A 107 -24.64 -9.94 -23.60
C PRO A 107 -25.72 -10.99 -23.95
N LYS A 108 -25.83 -12.08 -23.17
CA LYS A 108 -26.79 -13.16 -23.41
C LYS A 108 -27.93 -13.23 -22.39
N GLY A 109 -28.02 -12.31 -21.43
CA GLY A 109 -28.89 -12.49 -20.26
C GLY A 109 -29.80 -11.33 -19.85
N ASN A 110 -29.50 -10.07 -20.21
CA ASN A 110 -30.13 -8.89 -19.59
C ASN A 110 -30.11 -9.02 -18.04
N PRO A 111 -28.93 -8.89 -17.41
CA PRO A 111 -28.73 -9.23 -16.00
C PRO A 111 -29.76 -8.53 -15.12
N SER A 112 -30.32 -9.27 -14.18
CA SER A 112 -31.27 -8.70 -13.23
C SER A 112 -30.56 -7.78 -12.23
N LYS A 113 -31.32 -6.89 -11.58
CA LYS A 113 -30.84 -6.14 -10.42
C LYS A 113 -30.18 -7.06 -9.39
N GLU A 114 -30.80 -8.21 -9.14
CA GLU A 114 -30.33 -9.19 -8.17
C GLU A 114 -28.98 -9.77 -8.54
N ASP A 115 -28.76 -10.09 -9.82
CA ASP A 115 -27.47 -10.58 -10.33
C ASP A 115 -26.37 -9.52 -10.19
N TYR A 116 -26.69 -8.26 -10.48
CA TYR A 116 -25.74 -7.15 -10.33
C TYR A 116 -25.38 -6.90 -8.85
N VAL A 117 -26.37 -6.88 -7.96
CA VAL A 117 -26.19 -6.61 -6.52
C VAL A 117 -25.37 -7.71 -5.85
N ASN A 118 -25.63 -8.98 -6.17
CA ASN A 118 -24.98 -10.12 -5.53
C ASN A 118 -23.66 -10.56 -6.20
N LYS A 119 -23.07 -9.70 -7.04
CA LYS A 119 -21.91 -10.08 -7.84
C LYS A 119 -20.60 -10.21 -7.07
N TYR A 120 -20.48 -9.50 -5.95
CA TYR A 120 -19.29 -9.55 -5.11
C TYR A 120 -19.32 -10.78 -4.21
N GLU A 121 -18.21 -11.51 -4.20
CA GLU A 121 -18.00 -12.66 -3.33
C GLU A 121 -16.99 -12.28 -2.24
N TYR A 122 -17.24 -12.70 -1.01
CA TYR A 122 -16.32 -12.43 0.09
C TYR A 122 -15.05 -13.27 -0.04
N SER A 123 -13.89 -12.64 0.08
CA SER A 123 -12.58 -13.27 0.03
C SER A 123 -11.90 -13.15 1.38
N LEU A 124 -11.50 -14.30 1.92
CA LEU A 124 -10.73 -14.35 3.17
C LEU A 124 -9.29 -13.90 2.95
N GLU A 125 -8.74 -14.12 1.76
CA GLU A 125 -7.44 -13.58 1.35
C GLU A 125 -7.43 -12.04 1.38
N LEU A 126 -8.47 -11.41 0.82
CA LEU A 126 -8.62 -9.96 0.88
C LEU A 126 -8.92 -9.47 2.31
N GLU A 127 -9.63 -10.23 3.13
CA GLU A 127 -9.82 -9.91 4.57
C GLU A 127 -8.47 -9.87 5.31
N HIS A 128 -7.58 -10.83 5.06
CA HIS A 128 -6.24 -10.83 5.68
C HIS A 128 -5.42 -9.61 5.25
N LEU A 129 -5.44 -9.27 3.96
CA LEU A 129 -4.78 -8.07 3.45
C LEU A 129 -5.37 -6.79 4.08
N ALA A 130 -6.71 -6.70 4.15
CA ALA A 130 -7.42 -5.57 4.75
C ALA A 130 -7.13 -5.42 6.24
N LEU A 131 -7.08 -6.53 6.99
CA LEU A 131 -6.71 -6.54 8.42
C LEU A 131 -5.29 -6.06 8.64
N GLN A 132 -4.33 -6.54 7.86
CA GLN A 132 -2.95 -6.05 7.97
C GLN A 132 -2.87 -4.57 7.62
N ARG A 133 -3.57 -4.13 6.57
CA ARG A 133 -3.59 -2.72 6.18
C ARG A 133 -4.19 -1.86 7.28
N ALA A 134 -5.33 -2.26 7.86
CA ALA A 134 -5.96 -1.58 8.99
C ALA A 134 -4.98 -1.48 10.18
N TYR A 135 -4.28 -2.55 10.53
CA TYR A 135 -3.25 -2.53 11.56
C TYR A 135 -2.13 -1.54 11.24
N GLU A 136 -1.57 -1.57 10.03
CA GLU A 136 -0.52 -0.64 9.62
C GLU A 136 -0.96 0.83 9.69
N LEU A 137 -2.22 1.14 9.35
CA LEU A 137 -2.81 2.47 9.48
C LEU A 137 -3.00 2.90 10.94
N THR A 138 -3.22 1.96 11.87
CA THR A 138 -3.19 2.29 13.30
C THR A 138 -1.81 2.72 13.79
N LEU A 139 -0.74 2.41 13.06
CA LEU A 139 0.63 2.86 13.35
C LEU A 139 0.94 4.17 12.62
N THR A 140 0.67 4.24 11.32
CA THR A 140 1.10 5.36 10.46
C THR A 140 0.07 6.50 10.35
N GLY A 141 -1.19 6.28 10.71
CA GLY A 141 -2.30 7.18 10.39
C GLY A 141 -2.81 7.02 8.95
N ASP A 142 -3.57 7.99 8.45
CA ASP A 142 -4.01 8.03 7.04
C ASP A 142 -2.82 8.27 6.09
N SER A 143 -2.12 7.19 5.78
CA SER A 143 -0.89 7.18 4.99
C SER A 143 -0.98 6.19 3.86
N GLN A 144 -0.60 6.62 2.66
CA GLN A 144 -0.39 5.76 1.49
C GLN A 144 0.92 4.94 1.60
N LEU A 145 1.63 5.07 2.72
CA LEU A 145 2.85 4.32 3.01
C LEU A 145 2.62 3.37 4.18
N ARG A 146 3.35 2.25 4.13
CA ARG A 146 3.51 1.28 5.22
C ARG A 146 4.43 1.84 6.31
N PRO A 147 4.52 1.22 7.49
CA PRO A 147 5.39 1.69 8.58
C PRO A 147 6.89 1.74 8.25
N ASP A 148 7.33 1.14 7.15
CA ASP A 148 8.71 1.18 6.63
C ASP A 148 8.91 2.16 5.47
N ASP A 149 7.98 3.11 5.27
CA ASP A 149 7.93 4.08 4.16
C ASP A 149 7.75 3.44 2.76
N SER A 150 7.55 2.12 2.65
CA SER A 150 7.22 1.48 1.37
C SER A 150 5.76 1.72 0.99
N SER A 151 5.42 1.57 -0.30
CA SER A 151 4.02 1.70 -0.75
C SER A 151 3.13 0.62 -0.11
N TYR A 152 1.91 0.98 0.27
CA TYR A 152 0.92 0.01 0.77
C TYR A 152 0.60 -1.10 -0.25
N GLU A 153 0.75 -0.83 -1.54
CA GLU A 153 0.54 -1.79 -2.63
C GLU A 153 1.52 -2.99 -2.56
N THR A 154 2.54 -2.90 -1.71
CA THR A 154 3.50 -3.99 -1.48
C THR A 154 3.01 -5.02 -0.45
N ILE A 155 1.90 -4.77 0.25
CA ILE A 155 1.28 -5.76 1.13
C ILE A 155 0.81 -6.94 0.28
N ALA A 156 1.25 -8.15 0.66
CA ALA A 156 1.00 -9.36 -0.10
C ALA A 156 0.65 -10.56 0.78
N TYR A 157 -0.38 -11.29 0.37
CA TYR A 157 -0.77 -12.60 0.84
C TYR A 157 -0.44 -13.59 -0.28
N LYS A 158 0.62 -14.40 -0.12
CA LYS A 158 1.19 -15.21 -1.20
C LYS A 158 1.41 -14.35 -2.46
N ASP A 159 0.80 -14.70 -3.59
CA ASP A 159 0.90 -13.96 -4.86
C ASP A 159 -0.15 -12.85 -5.00
N LEU A 160 -1.15 -12.79 -4.10
CA LEU A 160 -2.17 -11.74 -4.07
C LEU A 160 -1.61 -10.50 -3.38
N ARG A 161 -1.75 -9.35 -4.03
CA ARG A 161 -1.36 -8.05 -3.46
C ARG A 161 -2.60 -7.23 -3.18
N LEU A 162 -2.52 -6.38 -2.17
CA LEU A 162 -3.47 -5.29 -2.00
C LEU A 162 -3.29 -4.37 -3.22
N GLY A 163 -4.17 -4.51 -4.23
CA GLY A 163 -4.10 -3.77 -5.49
C GLY A 163 -4.31 -2.26 -5.31
N LYS A 164 -4.48 -1.51 -6.41
CA LYS A 164 -4.73 -0.05 -6.41
C LYS A 164 -6.04 0.39 -5.76
N HIS A 165 -6.76 -0.52 -5.12
CA HIS A 165 -8.20 -0.42 -4.90
C HIS A 165 -8.58 -0.89 -3.49
N ASP A 166 -7.83 -0.44 -2.49
CA ASP A 166 -8.26 -0.48 -1.09
C ASP A 166 -8.78 0.89 -0.66
N TRP A 167 -9.79 0.89 0.20
CA TRP A 167 -10.33 2.11 0.78
C TRP A 167 -10.30 2.04 2.28
N VAL A 168 -9.92 3.15 2.86
CA VAL A 168 -9.58 3.29 4.26
C VAL A 168 -10.59 4.22 4.91
N CYS A 169 -11.21 3.77 5.99
CA CYS A 169 -11.75 4.65 7.01
C CYS A 169 -10.77 4.64 8.18
N TYR A 170 -10.36 5.83 8.57
CA TYR A 170 -9.43 6.02 9.66
C TYR A 170 -10.05 6.98 10.66
N ASP A 171 -10.07 6.58 11.93
CA ASP A 171 -10.70 7.38 12.98
C ASP A 171 -9.93 7.31 14.30
N TYR A 172 -10.09 8.37 15.09
CA TYR A 172 -9.48 8.53 16.41
C TYR A 172 -10.55 8.40 17.48
N GLY A 173 -10.46 7.36 18.30
CA GLY A 173 -11.26 7.23 19.53
C GLY A 173 -12.76 6.93 19.35
N GLU A 174 -13.25 6.75 18.13
CA GLU A 174 -14.61 6.27 17.88
C GLU A 174 -14.63 4.80 17.45
N GLU A 175 -15.74 4.12 17.76
CA GLU A 175 -15.99 2.76 17.31
C GLU A 175 -16.05 2.72 15.77
N ILE A 176 -15.34 1.77 15.17
CA ILE A 176 -15.35 1.52 13.73
C ILE A 176 -16.23 0.32 13.43
N SER A 177 -17.06 0.46 12.40
CA SER A 177 -17.98 -0.55 11.92
C SER A 177 -18.04 -0.53 10.39
N PRO A 178 -18.60 -1.58 9.74
CA PRO A 178 -18.83 -1.57 8.31
C PRO A 178 -19.66 -0.35 7.87
N GLU A 179 -20.78 -0.08 8.55
CA GLU A 179 -21.64 1.08 8.25
C GLU A 179 -20.86 2.39 8.21
N LYS A 180 -20.03 2.63 9.24
CA LYS A 180 -19.21 3.84 9.32
C LYS A 180 -18.16 3.94 8.22
N LEU A 181 -17.53 2.83 7.83
CA LEU A 181 -16.61 2.80 6.68
C LEU A 181 -17.34 3.21 5.39
N PHE A 182 -18.48 2.58 5.11
CA PHE A 182 -19.23 2.86 3.89
C PHE A 182 -19.82 4.27 3.87
N ASP A 183 -20.34 4.75 5.00
CA ASP A 183 -20.79 6.14 5.14
C ASP A 183 -19.64 7.13 4.94
N THR A 184 -18.45 6.80 5.42
CA THR A 184 -17.25 7.62 5.18
C THR A 184 -16.89 7.67 3.70
N ILE A 185 -16.92 6.53 3.00
CA ILE A 185 -16.58 6.49 1.57
C ILE A 185 -17.64 7.25 0.73
N LEU A 186 -18.92 7.08 1.06
CA LEU A 186 -20.01 7.62 0.26
C LEU A 186 -20.39 9.05 0.59
N TYR A 187 -20.45 9.37 1.89
CA TYR A 187 -21.17 10.52 2.41
C TYR A 187 -20.28 11.52 3.13
N ASN A 188 -19.08 11.15 3.57
CA ASN A 188 -18.16 12.14 4.12
C ASN A 188 -17.71 13.10 3.01
N LYS A 189 -17.68 14.38 3.41
CA LYS A 189 -17.21 15.46 2.56
C LYS A 189 -15.70 15.32 2.39
N ASP A 190 -15.26 15.19 1.15
CA ASP A 190 -13.83 15.21 0.85
C ASP A 190 -13.26 16.64 1.01
N LYS A 191 -12.01 16.84 0.60
CA LYS A 191 -11.34 18.16 0.65
C LYS A 191 -12.06 19.26 -0.15
N LYS A 192 -12.98 18.91 -1.06
CA LYS A 192 -13.83 19.85 -1.83
C LYS A 192 -15.18 20.13 -1.14
N GLY A 193 -15.50 19.46 -0.03
CA GLY A 193 -16.76 19.66 0.69
C GLY A 193 -17.94 18.85 0.14
N GLU A 194 -17.67 17.93 -0.79
CA GLU A 194 -18.67 17.16 -1.54
C GLU A 194 -18.65 15.71 -1.11
N ASN A 195 -19.82 15.06 -1.14
CA ASN A 195 -19.93 13.65 -0.84
C ASN A 195 -19.59 12.82 -2.08
N GLY A 196 -18.89 11.69 -1.91
CA GLY A 196 -18.33 10.91 -3.02
C GLY A 196 -19.40 10.41 -4.00
N TYR A 197 -20.56 9.99 -3.49
CA TYR A 197 -21.65 9.46 -4.31
C TYR A 197 -22.37 10.54 -5.13
N GLN A 198 -22.64 11.70 -4.55
CA GLN A 198 -23.25 12.86 -5.20
C GLN A 198 -22.31 13.45 -6.22
N ARG A 199 -21.00 13.54 -5.93
CA ARG A 199 -20.03 14.00 -6.92
C ARG A 199 -20.04 13.12 -8.16
N LEU A 200 -20.07 11.80 -7.99
CA LEU A 200 -20.21 10.87 -9.12
C LEU A 200 -21.46 11.16 -9.96
N ILE A 201 -22.59 11.48 -9.32
CA ILE A 201 -23.83 11.86 -10.01
C ILE A 201 -23.67 13.21 -10.73
N ASP A 202 -23.15 14.22 -10.04
CA ASP A 202 -23.03 15.59 -10.53
C ASP A 202 -22.05 15.69 -11.71
N GLU A 203 -20.99 14.88 -11.70
CA GLU A 203 -20.00 14.75 -12.77
C GLU A 203 -20.46 13.78 -13.88
N ASN A 204 -21.69 13.26 -13.80
CA ASN A 204 -22.27 12.30 -14.74
C ASN A 204 -21.34 11.09 -14.99
N GLY A 205 -20.72 10.58 -13.93
CA GLY A 205 -19.85 9.42 -13.99
C GLY A 205 -18.45 9.66 -14.57
N ALA A 206 -18.08 10.90 -14.90
CA ALA A 206 -16.73 11.23 -15.36
C ALA A 206 -15.70 10.90 -14.27
N TYR A 207 -14.59 10.26 -14.65
CA TYR A 207 -13.55 9.89 -13.71
C TYR A 207 -12.74 11.13 -13.28
N ASP A 208 -12.89 11.54 -12.02
CA ASP A 208 -12.15 12.65 -11.40
C ASP A 208 -10.96 12.19 -10.55
N GLY A 209 -10.65 10.90 -10.56
CA GLY A 209 -9.67 10.26 -9.68
C GLY A 209 -10.25 9.71 -8.38
N ASN A 210 -11.57 9.82 -8.14
CA ASN A 210 -12.23 9.14 -7.02
C ASN A 210 -12.53 7.67 -7.34
N GLU A 211 -11.52 6.82 -7.24
CA GLU A 211 -11.64 5.38 -7.47
C GLU A 211 -12.58 4.65 -6.47
N SER A 212 -13.01 5.30 -5.37
CA SER A 212 -13.66 4.63 -4.23
C SER A 212 -15.06 4.12 -4.47
N VAL A 213 -15.94 5.05 -4.80
CA VAL A 213 -17.32 4.75 -5.20
C VAL A 213 -17.30 3.96 -6.50
N TYR A 214 -16.37 4.27 -7.39
CA TYR A 214 -16.23 3.59 -8.66
C TYR A 214 -15.96 2.08 -8.48
N ASN A 215 -15.03 1.67 -7.61
CA ASN A 215 -14.70 0.25 -7.37
C ASN A 215 -15.84 -0.54 -6.70
N MET A 216 -16.72 0.12 -5.95
CA MET A 216 -17.92 -0.51 -5.38
C MET A 216 -19.01 -0.73 -6.43
N LEU A 217 -19.04 0.12 -7.47
CA LEU A 217 -20.09 0.14 -8.50
C LEU A 217 -19.68 -0.57 -9.79
N ILE A 218 -18.37 -0.66 -10.07
CA ILE A 218 -17.83 -1.25 -11.29
C ILE A 218 -18.34 -2.70 -11.46
N TYR A 219 -18.43 -3.09 -12.72
CA TYR A 219 -18.76 -4.43 -13.13
C TYR A 219 -17.72 -4.89 -14.15
N SER A 220 -16.60 -5.44 -13.67
CA SER A 220 -15.59 -6.12 -14.48
C SER A 220 -15.76 -7.65 -14.31
N PRO A 221 -15.56 -8.50 -15.35
CA PRO A 221 -16.14 -9.85 -15.42
C PRO A 221 -15.44 -10.88 -14.51
N PRO A 222 -16.04 -12.08 -14.27
CA PRO A 222 -17.36 -12.39 -13.76
C PRO A 222 -17.38 -12.80 -12.26
N ARG A 223 -16.35 -12.51 -11.46
CA ARG A 223 -16.37 -12.59 -9.98
C ARG A 223 -15.43 -11.52 -9.43
N ILE A 224 -15.93 -10.62 -8.59
CA ILE A 224 -15.11 -9.60 -7.92
C ILE A 224 -15.03 -10.00 -6.45
N GLY A 225 -13.81 -10.20 -5.97
CA GLY A 225 -13.54 -10.46 -4.56
C GLY A 225 -13.66 -9.18 -3.74
N VAL A 226 -14.23 -9.29 -2.55
CA VAL A 226 -14.18 -8.23 -1.53
C VAL A 226 -13.74 -8.79 -0.19
N GLY A 227 -12.88 -8.06 0.53
CA GLY A 227 -12.50 -8.37 1.91
C GLY A 227 -12.61 -7.15 2.80
N TYR A 228 -12.94 -7.37 4.08
CA TYR A 228 -13.09 -6.29 5.05
C TYR A 228 -12.28 -6.58 6.32
N GLY A 229 -11.49 -5.60 6.77
CA GLY A 229 -10.71 -5.68 8.00
C GLY A 229 -10.95 -4.46 8.87
N GLN A 230 -11.16 -4.66 10.18
CA GLN A 230 -11.17 -3.56 11.15
C GLN A 230 -10.26 -3.87 12.33
N VAL A 231 -9.55 -2.85 12.79
CA VAL A 231 -8.57 -2.94 13.88
C VAL A 231 -8.71 -1.71 14.76
N GLU A 232 -8.90 -1.92 16.06
CA GLU A 232 -8.72 -0.90 17.10
C GLU A 232 -7.39 -1.18 17.80
N ASN A 233 -6.54 -0.17 17.89
CA ASN A 233 -5.24 -0.26 18.56
C ASN A 233 -5.26 0.60 19.84
N PRO A 234 -5.48 -0.02 21.03
CA PRO A 234 -5.54 0.72 22.29
C PRO A 234 -4.25 1.47 22.63
N LYS A 235 -3.10 0.96 22.18
CA LYS A 235 -1.78 1.57 22.43
C LYS A 235 -1.61 2.89 21.71
N THR A 236 -2.16 3.03 20.52
CA THR A 236 -2.11 4.29 19.75
C THR A 236 -3.39 5.12 19.88
N GLY A 237 -4.48 4.54 20.41
CA GLY A 237 -5.81 5.16 20.47
C GLY A 237 -6.48 5.30 19.10
N LYS A 238 -5.96 4.60 18.09
CA LYS A 238 -6.38 4.71 16.69
C LYS A 238 -7.15 3.48 16.28
N SER A 239 -8.18 3.69 15.46
CA SER A 239 -8.94 2.63 14.82
C SER A 239 -8.87 2.81 13.31
N ALA A 240 -8.82 1.70 12.57
CA ALA A 240 -8.93 1.71 11.12
C ALA A 240 -9.85 0.60 10.62
N ALA A 241 -10.60 0.87 9.56
CA ALA A 241 -11.26 -0.14 8.74
C ALA A 241 -10.82 -0.01 7.29
N VAL A 242 -10.71 -1.15 6.63
CA VAL A 242 -10.30 -1.26 5.24
C VAL A 242 -11.25 -2.19 4.52
N ILE A 243 -11.70 -1.77 3.34
CA ILE A 243 -12.33 -2.65 2.35
C ILE A 243 -11.38 -2.80 1.16
N ALA A 244 -11.08 -4.05 0.82
CA ALA A 244 -10.17 -4.42 -0.25
C ALA A 244 -10.96 -5.07 -1.39
N PHE A 245 -10.64 -4.70 -2.62
CA PHE A 245 -11.24 -5.25 -3.84
C PHE A 245 -10.17 -5.92 -4.71
N ASP A 246 -10.55 -7.00 -5.39
CA ASP A 246 -9.73 -7.60 -6.43
C ASP A 246 -10.07 -7.01 -7.80
N ASP A 247 -9.07 -6.44 -8.48
CA ASP A 247 -9.18 -5.87 -9.83
C ASP A 247 -8.51 -6.72 -10.92
N LYS A 248 -7.86 -7.83 -10.55
CA LYS A 248 -7.04 -8.62 -11.46
C LYS A 248 -7.51 -10.05 -11.55
N ASP A 249 -8.12 -10.32 -12.70
CA ASP A 249 -8.42 -11.65 -13.24
C ASP A 249 -9.33 -12.52 -12.35
N PRO A 250 -10.50 -12.96 -12.85
CA PRO A 250 -11.51 -13.69 -12.08
C PRO A 250 -11.14 -15.12 -11.66
N PHE A 251 -9.85 -15.47 -11.65
CA PHE A 251 -9.31 -16.82 -11.47
C PHE A 251 -8.40 -16.97 -10.23
N PHE A 252 -8.27 -15.95 -9.37
CA PHE A 252 -7.27 -15.91 -8.30
C PHE A 252 -7.76 -16.23 -6.87
N PHE A 253 -8.85 -16.99 -6.68
CA PHE A 253 -9.09 -17.64 -5.38
C PHE A 253 -8.15 -18.86 -5.27
N LEU A 254 -6.90 -18.60 -4.92
CA LEU A 254 -5.81 -19.55 -5.09
C LEU A 254 -5.72 -20.62 -4.01
N ASP A 255 -6.41 -20.52 -2.87
CA ASP A 255 -6.47 -21.61 -1.89
C ASP A 255 -7.66 -21.41 -0.96
N LYS A 256 -8.23 -22.50 -0.44
CA LYS A 256 -9.22 -22.43 0.64
C LYS A 256 -8.52 -21.93 1.92
N VAL A 257 -8.45 -20.61 2.11
CA VAL A 257 -8.13 -20.04 3.42
C VAL A 257 -9.14 -20.57 4.42
N GLU A 258 -8.66 -21.15 5.51
CA GLU A 258 -9.55 -21.56 6.59
C GLU A 258 -10.16 -20.31 7.21
N LYS A 259 -11.48 -20.30 7.31
CA LYS A 259 -12.21 -19.21 7.93
C LYS A 259 -11.94 -19.21 9.43
N VAL A 260 -11.38 -18.13 9.94
CA VAL A 260 -11.11 -17.91 11.36
C VAL A 260 -11.89 -16.70 11.85
N ASP A 261 -12.56 -16.81 12.99
CA ASP A 261 -13.22 -15.67 13.63
C ASP A 261 -12.22 -14.95 14.54
N TYR A 262 -11.77 -13.77 14.13
CA TYR A 262 -10.87 -12.92 14.91
C TYR A 262 -11.70 -11.94 15.75
N VAL A 263 -12.16 -12.38 16.92
CA VAL A 263 -13.00 -11.55 17.83
C VAL A 263 -12.33 -11.41 19.20
N GLY A 264 -12.00 -10.18 19.59
CA GLY A 264 -11.33 -9.87 20.85
C GLY A 264 -9.89 -9.38 20.68
N ASP A 265 -9.07 -9.56 21.71
CA ASP A 265 -7.68 -9.09 21.74
C ASP A 265 -6.75 -10.06 21.01
N TYR A 266 -6.00 -9.56 20.02
CA TYR A 266 -5.00 -10.32 19.27
C TYR A 266 -3.70 -9.54 19.16
N ARG A 267 -2.56 -10.24 19.09
CA ARG A 267 -1.30 -9.65 18.66
C ARG A 267 -1.24 -9.58 17.14
N MET A 268 -0.94 -8.40 16.63
CA MET A 268 -0.58 -8.17 15.23
C MET A 268 0.82 -7.57 15.15
N SER A 269 1.51 -7.86 14.06
CA SER A 269 2.89 -7.41 13.86
C SER A 269 3.17 -6.93 12.45
N PHE A 270 4.20 -6.10 12.36
CA PHE A 270 4.78 -5.60 11.14
C PHE A 270 6.30 -5.73 11.21
N GLY A 271 6.92 -6.09 10.10
CA GLY A 271 8.37 -6.14 9.99
C GLY A 271 8.95 -7.49 10.38
N ASN A 272 10.28 -7.57 10.39
CA ASN A 272 11.01 -8.81 10.59
C ASN A 272 11.50 -8.92 12.05
N PRO A 273 11.08 -9.94 12.83
CA PRO A 273 11.54 -10.12 14.22
C PRO A 273 13.06 -10.35 14.31
N ASN A 274 13.68 -10.79 13.21
CA ASN A 274 15.12 -10.95 13.08
C ASN A 274 15.78 -9.77 12.33
N PHE A 275 15.11 -8.62 12.22
CA PHE A 275 15.66 -7.44 11.57
C PHE A 275 16.93 -7.00 12.29
N LYS A 276 18.05 -7.10 11.59
CA LYS A 276 19.32 -6.55 12.05
C LYS A 276 19.33 -5.07 11.68
N LYS A 277 19.15 -4.19 12.66
CA LYS A 277 19.51 -2.77 12.48
C LYS A 277 20.96 -2.70 12.02
N SER A 278 21.23 -1.87 11.01
CA SER A 278 22.60 -1.58 10.60
C SER A 278 23.39 -1.09 11.82
N SER A 279 24.63 -1.56 11.98
CA SER A 279 25.45 -1.14 13.11
C SER A 279 25.67 0.38 13.03
N LYS A 280 25.91 1.02 14.18
CA LYS A 280 26.22 2.45 14.22
C LYS A 280 27.40 2.79 13.28
N GLU A 281 28.41 1.94 13.27
CA GLU A 281 29.58 2.06 12.40
C GLU A 281 29.21 2.01 10.92
N SER A 282 28.37 1.06 10.50
CA SER A 282 27.90 0.98 9.11
C SER A 282 27.00 2.15 8.71
N LEU A 283 26.25 2.72 9.64
CA LEU A 283 25.45 3.93 9.38
C LEU A 283 26.33 5.18 9.29
N ASP A 284 27.33 5.33 10.16
CA ASP A 284 28.29 6.43 10.11
C ASP A 284 29.12 6.37 8.80
N GLU A 285 29.51 5.17 8.34
CA GLU A 285 30.17 4.97 7.04
C GLU A 285 29.26 5.31 5.85
N LEU A 286 27.98 4.95 5.92
CA LEU A 286 27.00 5.25 4.89
C LEU A 286 26.71 6.75 4.80
N GLU A 287 26.58 7.43 5.94
CA GLU A 287 26.40 8.88 6.03
C GLU A 287 27.58 9.61 5.39
N LYS A 288 28.81 9.20 5.75
CA LYS A 288 30.02 9.74 5.12
C LYS A 288 30.07 9.46 3.61
N ALA A 289 29.69 8.26 3.16
CA ALA A 289 29.66 7.93 1.75
C ALA A 289 28.65 8.79 0.97
N VAL A 290 27.52 9.14 1.58
CA VAL A 290 26.54 10.08 1.00
C VAL A 290 27.12 11.49 0.90
N GLU A 291 27.81 11.97 1.93
CA GLU A 291 28.49 13.28 1.90
C GLU A 291 29.56 13.33 0.79
N ASP A 292 30.45 12.34 0.73
CA ASP A 292 31.51 12.23 -0.28
C ASP A 292 30.92 12.16 -1.71
N ALA A 293 29.79 11.47 -1.88
CA ALA A 293 29.08 11.38 -3.16
C ALA A 293 28.50 12.73 -3.60
N LYS A 294 27.91 13.49 -2.67
CA LYS A 294 27.39 14.85 -2.94
C LYS A 294 28.52 15.81 -3.31
N GLU A 295 29.64 15.76 -2.61
CA GLU A 295 30.83 16.56 -2.96
C GLU A 295 31.36 16.21 -4.35
N THR A 296 31.37 14.92 -4.70
CA THR A 296 31.80 14.45 -6.03
C THR A 296 30.89 14.96 -7.14
N ILE A 297 29.57 14.95 -6.94
CA ILE A 297 28.60 15.53 -7.89
C ILE A 297 28.84 17.03 -8.09
N GLU A 298 29.06 17.77 -7.00
CA GLU A 298 29.36 19.22 -7.10
C GLU A 298 30.68 19.47 -7.82
N GLY A 299 31.71 18.67 -7.55
CA GLY A 299 32.97 18.70 -8.29
C GLY A 299 32.78 18.47 -9.80
N ALA A 300 31.94 17.49 -10.18
CA ALA A 300 31.60 17.22 -11.58
C ALA A 300 30.87 18.40 -12.24
N LYS A 301 29.89 19.00 -11.56
CA LYS A 301 29.19 20.20 -12.06
C LYS A 301 30.14 21.39 -12.26
N ILE A 302 31.04 21.62 -11.31
CA ILE A 302 32.06 22.68 -11.42
C ILE A 302 32.99 22.43 -12.62
N LEU A 303 33.41 21.18 -12.83
CA LEU A 303 34.26 20.80 -13.95
C LEU A 303 33.56 21.05 -15.30
N MET A 304 32.29 20.66 -15.43
CA MET A 304 31.48 20.90 -16.62
C MET A 304 31.34 22.41 -16.91
N ASN A 305 31.11 23.21 -15.88
CA ASN A 305 30.97 24.66 -16.01
C ASN A 305 32.28 25.37 -16.39
N LYS A 306 33.41 24.98 -15.78
CA LYS A 306 34.71 25.62 -16.00
C LYS A 306 35.44 25.11 -17.25
N MET A 307 35.04 23.96 -17.80
CA MET A 307 35.66 23.37 -19.00
C MET A 307 34.62 23.10 -20.11
N PRO A 308 34.17 24.14 -20.84
CA PRO A 308 33.10 24.01 -21.82
C PRO A 308 33.40 23.05 -22.97
N ASN A 309 34.66 22.93 -23.40
CA ASN A 309 35.06 21.96 -24.43
C ASN A 309 35.02 20.51 -23.95
N PHE A 310 35.26 20.29 -22.66
CA PHE A 310 35.12 18.97 -22.04
C PHE A 310 33.64 18.63 -21.85
N SER A 311 32.85 19.58 -21.37
CA SER A 311 31.39 19.43 -21.23
C SER A 311 30.70 19.17 -22.58
N LYS A 312 31.13 19.81 -23.68
CA LYS A 312 30.60 19.52 -25.02
C LYS A 312 30.87 18.09 -25.50
N LYS A 313 31.90 17.43 -24.97
CA LYS A 313 32.34 16.11 -25.42
C LYS A 313 31.86 14.97 -24.50
N HIS A 314 31.72 15.25 -23.21
CA HIS A 314 31.47 14.26 -22.17
C HIS A 314 30.33 14.66 -21.21
N GLY A 315 29.64 15.77 -21.47
CA GLY A 315 28.61 16.30 -20.56
C GLY A 315 27.41 15.38 -20.40
N ASP A 316 26.97 14.73 -21.48
CA ASP A 316 25.83 13.80 -21.42
C ASP A 316 26.17 12.55 -20.58
N GLU A 317 27.37 11.99 -20.75
CA GLU A 317 27.87 10.87 -19.93
C GLU A 317 27.97 11.25 -18.45
N LEU A 318 28.44 12.48 -18.16
CA LEU A 318 28.55 12.98 -16.78
C LEU A 318 27.18 13.23 -16.15
N ASN A 319 26.23 13.78 -16.91
CA ASN A 319 24.86 13.99 -16.43
C ASN A 319 24.18 12.66 -16.10
N GLN A 320 24.37 11.63 -16.93
CA GLN A 320 23.85 10.30 -16.66
C GLN A 320 24.44 9.70 -15.36
N LEU A 321 25.76 9.81 -15.18
CA LEU A 321 26.43 9.35 -13.94
C LEU A 321 25.94 10.12 -12.70
N ILE A 322 25.71 11.43 -12.82
CA ILE A 322 25.13 12.24 -11.74
C ILE A 322 23.71 11.76 -11.41
N GLU A 323 22.88 11.47 -12.41
CA GLU A 323 21.52 10.98 -12.20
C GLU A 323 21.51 9.60 -11.50
N GLU A 324 22.37 8.67 -11.95
CA GLU A 324 22.52 7.36 -11.32
C GLU A 324 23.03 7.48 -9.87
N GLN A 325 23.99 8.38 -9.63
CA GLN A 325 24.52 8.63 -8.30
C GLN A 325 23.47 9.26 -7.36
N ASN A 326 22.63 10.18 -7.85
CA ASN A 326 21.53 10.75 -7.07
C ASN A 326 20.52 9.68 -6.65
N LYS A 327 20.17 8.75 -7.55
CA LYS A 327 19.28 7.61 -7.20
C LYS A 327 19.87 6.70 -6.10
N LEU A 328 21.19 6.59 -6.04
CA LEU A 328 21.87 5.83 -4.98
C LEU A 328 21.90 6.63 -3.66
N ILE A 329 22.12 7.94 -3.73
CA ILE A 329 22.03 8.84 -2.56
C ILE A 329 20.62 8.76 -1.96
N ASP A 330 19.57 8.88 -2.77
CA ASP A 330 18.18 8.83 -2.29
C ASP A 330 17.88 7.53 -1.53
N LYS A 331 18.40 6.39 -2.04
CA LYS A 331 18.27 5.09 -1.37
C LYS A 331 19.06 5.02 -0.06
N ALA A 332 20.27 5.55 -0.04
CA ALA A 332 21.12 5.58 1.15
C ALA A 332 20.52 6.49 2.24
N GLU A 333 19.99 7.64 1.87
CA GLU A 333 19.29 8.56 2.78
C GLU A 333 18.01 7.94 3.34
N ALA A 334 17.26 7.19 2.54
CA ALA A 334 16.11 6.44 3.04
C ALA A 334 16.53 5.40 4.11
N ILE A 335 17.67 4.71 3.92
CA ILE A 335 18.22 3.78 4.91
C ILE A 335 18.64 4.51 6.19
N LEU A 336 19.32 5.65 6.08
CA LEU A 336 19.73 6.48 7.23
C LEU A 336 18.52 6.96 8.03
N LYS A 337 17.52 7.51 7.34
CA LYS A 337 16.26 7.98 7.92
C LYS A 337 15.50 6.86 8.63
N ALA A 338 15.39 5.68 8.01
CA ALA A 338 14.75 4.50 8.61
C ALA A 338 15.48 4.00 9.88
N ASN A 339 16.74 4.39 10.07
CA ASN A 339 17.52 4.11 11.27
C ASN A 339 17.64 5.30 12.23
N GLY A 340 16.90 6.39 12.00
CA GLY A 340 16.82 7.56 12.88
C GLY A 340 18.03 8.50 12.81
N ARG A 341 18.65 8.60 11.64
CA ARG A 341 19.70 9.58 11.32
C ARG A 341 19.16 10.74 10.49
#